data_AF-A0A183H5A6-F1
#
_entry.id   AF-A0A183H5A6-F1
#
_cell.length_a   1.000
_cell.length_b   1.000
_cell.length_c   1.000
_cell.angle_alpha   90.00
_cell.angle_beta   90.00
_cell.angle_gamma   90.00
#
_symmetry.space_group_name_H-M   'P 1'
#
loop_
_entity.id
_entity.type
_entity.pdbx_description
1 polymer ?
#
loop_
_entity_poly.entity_id
_entity_poly.type
_entity_poly.pdbx_seq_one_letter_code
_entity_poly.pdbx_strand_id
1 'polypeptide(L)'
;MRYYFSQVRECLKLNPDDELCFSFYKKTKKLAKMRESLSQLVREEKWMDCLNKATEILKAEKKVKNVQLDVYRQICKCNLNVRYLGTLNSLAGHFAESISACSEVLKYGDPNDLDVLCNRAEAFLMYEKYDEAIEDYQRAVNRHEESRRAREGLHRAQNLKKNVGKRDYYKILGVRKNASEREIRKAYRKQAQKWHPDNFSDEKEKEKAQKMFVDIAAAKEVLTDPEKRAQYDNGEDPLDPEQQQRTFHHPFQNGFSFQFHFG
;
A
#
# COMPACT_ATOMS: atom_id res chain seq x y z
N MET A 1 -12.34 3.43 30.72
CA MET A 1 -13.32 4.52 30.93
C MET A 1 -14.50 4.13 31.83
N ARG A 2 -15.10 2.94 31.69
CA ARG A 2 -16.24 2.51 32.54
C ARG A 2 -15.93 2.59 34.04
N TYR A 3 -14.73 2.18 34.44
CA TYR A 3 -14.24 2.30 35.82
C TYR A 3 -14.27 3.76 36.32
N TYR A 4 -13.55 4.68 35.68
CA TYR A 4 -13.52 6.10 36.06
C TYR A 4 -14.90 6.77 36.06
N PHE A 5 -15.78 6.35 35.16
CA PHE A 5 -17.15 6.84 35.13
C PHE A 5 -17.99 6.33 36.32
N SER A 6 -17.75 5.10 36.80
CA SER A 6 -18.34 4.62 38.05
C SER A 6 -17.80 5.36 39.26
N GLN A 7 -16.48 5.59 39.32
CA GLN A 7 -15.84 6.27 40.45
C GLN A 7 -16.31 7.72 40.62
N VAL A 8 -16.43 8.48 39.52
CA VAL A 8 -16.95 9.86 39.60
C VAL A 8 -18.45 9.91 39.95
N ARG A 9 -19.22 8.88 39.59
CA ARG A 9 -20.62 8.75 40.01
C ARG A 9 -20.73 8.48 41.51
N GLU A 10 -19.86 7.64 42.06
CA GLU A 10 -19.79 7.43 43.51
C GLU A 10 -19.40 8.71 44.25
N CYS A 11 -18.44 9.49 43.72
CA CYS A 11 -18.12 10.80 44.30
C CYS A 11 -19.36 11.72 44.38
N LEU A 12 -20.11 11.84 43.27
CA LEU A 12 -21.32 12.68 43.22
C LEU A 12 -22.49 12.13 44.04
N LYS A 13 -22.51 10.83 44.36
CA LYS A 13 -23.48 10.27 45.32
C LYS A 13 -23.16 10.69 46.76
N LEU A 14 -21.87 10.76 47.10
CA LEU A 14 -21.43 11.17 48.43
C LEU A 14 -21.56 12.69 48.63
N ASN A 15 -21.25 13.47 47.59
CA ASN A 15 -21.40 14.93 47.58
C ASN A 15 -21.90 15.41 46.21
N PRO A 16 -23.21 15.65 46.04
CA PRO A 16 -23.79 16.09 44.77
C PRO A 16 -23.29 17.45 44.28
N ASP A 17 -22.88 18.32 45.20
CA ASP A 17 -22.46 19.70 44.92
C ASP A 17 -20.94 19.84 44.78
N ASP A 18 -20.19 18.73 44.77
CA ASP A 18 -18.75 18.75 44.55
C ASP A 18 -18.39 19.25 43.14
N GLU A 19 -17.89 20.48 43.04
CA GLU A 19 -17.60 21.12 41.75
C GLU A 19 -16.56 20.36 40.92
N LEU A 20 -15.56 19.76 41.58
CA LEU A 20 -14.48 19.03 40.91
C LEU A 20 -14.99 17.73 40.31
N CYS A 21 -15.72 16.94 41.10
CA CYS A 21 -16.35 15.70 40.65
C CYS A 21 -17.40 15.97 39.57
N PHE A 22 -18.17 17.05 39.67
CA PHE A 22 -19.15 17.40 38.66
C PHE A 22 -18.51 17.83 37.34
N SER A 23 -17.47 18.67 37.40
CA SER A 23 -16.68 19.08 36.24
C SER A 23 -16.01 17.88 35.55
N PHE A 24 -15.39 17.01 36.33
CA PHE A 24 -14.78 15.78 35.82
C PHE A 24 -15.83 14.84 35.20
N TYR A 25 -16.98 14.64 35.86
CA TYR A 25 -18.08 13.84 35.34
C TYR A 25 -18.57 14.34 33.98
N LYS A 26 -18.80 15.65 33.83
CA LYS A 26 -19.21 16.27 32.56
C LYS A 26 -18.19 15.98 31.46
N LYS A 27 -16.90 16.14 31.75
CA LYS A 27 -15.82 15.86 30.80
C LYS A 27 -15.80 14.38 30.41
N THR A 28 -15.80 13.46 31.38
CA THR A 28 -15.76 12.01 31.13
C THR A 28 -17.00 11.54 30.37
N LYS A 29 -18.19 12.03 30.71
CA LYS A 29 -19.45 11.71 30.02
C LYS A 29 -19.41 12.14 28.55
N LYS A 30 -18.98 13.39 28.29
CA LYS A 30 -18.87 13.93 26.93
C LYS A 30 -17.88 13.11 26.10
N LEU A 31 -16.70 12.85 26.64
CA LEU A 31 -15.65 12.08 25.97
C LEU A 31 -16.08 10.64 25.68
N ALA A 32 -16.78 9.99 26.62
CA ALA A 32 -17.33 8.66 26.42
C ALA A 32 -18.34 8.62 25.26
N LYS A 33 -19.27 9.58 25.21
CA LYS A 33 -20.25 9.68 24.11
C LYS A 33 -19.58 9.94 22.75
N MET A 34 -18.56 10.78 22.70
CA MET A 34 -17.81 11.03 21.47
C MET A 34 -17.10 9.77 20.98
N ARG A 35 -16.50 8.99 21.87
CA ARG A 35 -15.83 7.73 21.52
C ARG A 35 -16.81 6.66 21.04
N GLU A 36 -17.97 6.55 21.66
CA GLU A 36 -19.03 5.65 21.22
C GLU A 36 -19.51 6.00 19.81
N SER A 37 -19.72 7.31 19.55
CA SER A 37 -20.03 7.83 18.22
C SER A 37 -18.91 7.52 17.21
N LEU A 38 -17.64 7.69 17.57
CA LEU A 38 -16.51 7.32 16.72
C LEU A 38 -16.54 5.83 16.36
N SER A 39 -16.70 4.94 17.35
CA SER A 39 -16.80 3.50 17.11
C SER A 39 -18.01 3.13 16.25
N GLN A 40 -19.13 3.85 16.38
CA GLN A 40 -20.29 3.66 15.51
C GLN A 40 -19.99 4.06 14.07
N LEU A 41 -19.36 5.21 13.83
CA LEU A 41 -18.98 5.67 12.49
C LEU A 41 -18.03 4.70 11.79
N VAL A 42 -17.11 4.09 12.55
CA VAL A 42 -16.22 3.03 12.05
C VAL A 42 -16.99 1.78 11.66
N ARG A 43 -18.00 1.36 12.44
CA ARG A 43 -18.85 0.21 12.13
C ARG A 43 -19.75 0.45 10.92
N GLU A 44 -20.21 1.68 10.76
CA GLU A 44 -21.03 2.12 9.63
C GLU A 44 -20.17 2.48 8.39
N GLU A 45 -18.86 2.31 8.47
CA GLU A 45 -17.90 2.61 7.39
C GLU A 45 -17.96 4.06 6.88
N LYS A 46 -18.37 4.99 7.75
CA LYS A 46 -18.40 6.43 7.47
C LYS A 46 -17.03 7.04 7.74
N TRP A 47 -16.08 6.77 6.84
CA TRP A 47 -14.65 7.04 7.08
C TRP A 47 -14.30 8.52 7.27
N MET A 48 -14.89 9.44 6.50
CA MET A 48 -14.65 10.88 6.70
C MET A 48 -15.24 11.40 7.99
N ASP A 49 -16.46 10.98 8.33
CA ASP A 49 -17.08 11.35 9.61
C ASP A 49 -16.30 10.79 10.79
N CYS A 50 -15.76 9.57 10.66
CA CYS A 50 -14.84 9.00 11.62
C CYS A 50 -13.62 9.92 11.84
N LEU A 51 -12.96 10.39 10.77
CA LEU A 51 -11.81 11.28 10.88
C LEU A 51 -12.15 12.63 11.51
N ASN A 52 -13.29 13.21 11.14
CA ASN A 52 -13.80 14.44 11.75
C ASN A 52 -14.03 14.25 13.25
N LYS A 53 -14.71 13.17 13.64
CA LYS A 53 -15.00 12.86 15.05
C LYS A 53 -13.72 12.57 15.84
N ALA A 54 -12.78 11.83 15.26
CA ALA A 54 -11.48 11.56 15.87
C ALA A 54 -10.71 12.85 16.16
N THR A 55 -10.71 13.79 15.21
CA THR A 55 -10.08 15.11 15.37
C THR A 55 -10.73 15.92 16.50
N GLU A 56 -12.06 15.92 16.59
CA GLU A 56 -12.76 16.57 17.72
C GLU A 56 -12.35 15.96 19.07
N ILE A 57 -12.21 14.64 19.14
CA ILE A 57 -11.80 13.95 20.38
C ILE A 57 -10.39 14.36 20.78
N LEU A 58 -9.43 14.37 19.86
CA LEU A 58 -8.04 14.77 20.13
C LEU A 58 -7.93 16.25 20.52
N LYS A 59 -8.79 17.13 19.99
CA LYS A 59 -8.89 18.53 20.43
C LYS A 59 -9.41 18.64 21.86
N ALA A 60 -10.37 17.80 22.25
CA ALA A 60 -10.99 17.80 23.56
C ALA A 60 -10.15 17.10 24.65
N GLU A 61 -9.37 16.08 24.28
CA GLU A 61 -8.52 15.31 25.19
C GLU A 61 -7.05 15.39 24.79
N LYS A 62 -6.33 16.29 25.46
CA LYS A 62 -4.92 16.60 25.20
C LYS A 62 -3.94 15.91 26.16
N LYS A 63 -4.42 15.33 27.26
CA LYS A 63 -3.58 14.89 28.39
C LYS A 63 -3.53 13.37 28.53
N VAL A 64 -4.65 12.68 28.31
CA VAL A 64 -4.75 11.24 28.59
C VAL A 64 -4.31 10.43 27.37
N LYS A 65 -3.03 10.03 27.36
CA LYS A 65 -2.39 9.29 26.26
C LYS A 65 -3.16 8.06 25.81
N ASN A 66 -3.62 7.20 26.72
CA ASN A 66 -4.34 5.98 26.35
C ASN A 66 -5.62 6.27 25.54
N VAL A 67 -6.31 7.38 25.85
CA VAL A 67 -7.47 7.79 25.06
C VAL A 67 -7.06 8.30 23.69
N GLN A 68 -5.95 9.04 23.60
CA GLN A 68 -5.42 9.52 22.33
C GLN A 68 -4.99 8.36 21.44
N LEU A 69 -4.28 7.36 21.99
CA LEU A 69 -3.84 6.17 21.26
C LEU A 69 -5.02 5.34 20.75
N ASP A 70 -6.08 5.17 21.55
CA ASP A 70 -7.32 4.53 21.09
C ASP A 70 -7.93 5.25 19.88
N VAL A 71 -7.82 6.58 19.83
CA VAL A 71 -8.33 7.40 18.72
C VAL A 71 -7.40 7.30 17.51
N TYR A 72 -6.08 7.35 17.70
CA TYR A 72 -5.11 7.14 16.61
C TYR A 72 -5.25 5.76 15.97
N ARG A 73 -5.59 4.72 16.75
CA ARG A 73 -5.92 3.39 16.22
C ARG A 73 -7.10 3.44 15.24
N GLN A 74 -8.12 4.23 15.53
CA GLN A 74 -9.24 4.44 14.62
C GLN A 74 -8.88 5.32 13.41
N ILE A 75 -8.07 6.37 13.61
CA ILE A 75 -7.58 7.22 12.50
C ILE A 75 -6.80 6.39 11.48
N CYS A 76 -5.88 5.53 11.95
CA CYS A 76 -5.14 4.55 11.15
C CYS A 76 -6.10 3.73 10.25
N LYS A 77 -7.14 3.13 10.84
CA LYS A 77 -8.14 2.36 10.08
C LYS A 77 -8.96 3.23 9.12
N CYS A 78 -9.44 4.39 9.58
CA CYS A 78 -10.35 5.23 8.79
C CYS A 78 -9.65 5.82 7.57
N ASN A 79 -8.44 6.36 7.72
CA ASN A 79 -7.65 6.87 6.61
C ASN A 79 -7.35 5.80 5.55
N LEU A 80 -7.00 4.58 5.96
CA LEU A 80 -6.76 3.47 5.03
C LEU A 80 -7.99 3.15 4.16
N ASN A 81 -9.19 3.31 4.71
CA ASN A 81 -10.44 2.88 4.07
C ASN A 81 -11.23 4.02 3.42
N VAL A 82 -10.72 5.25 3.41
CA VAL A 82 -11.32 6.33 2.61
C VAL A 82 -11.24 5.94 1.14
N ARG A 83 -12.33 5.38 0.59
CA ARG A 83 -12.47 5.09 -0.83
C ARG A 83 -13.20 6.25 -1.50
N TYR A 84 -12.52 6.85 -2.48
CA TYR A 84 -13.12 7.69 -3.51
C TYR A 84 -13.92 8.92 -3.02
N LEU A 85 -13.23 9.89 -2.42
CA LEU A 85 -13.77 11.25 -2.26
C LEU A 85 -12.90 12.34 -2.92
N GLY A 86 -11.92 11.97 -3.76
CA GLY A 86 -11.05 12.96 -4.39
C GLY A 86 -10.11 12.44 -5.47
N THR A 87 -9.18 13.30 -5.88
CA THR A 87 -8.11 13.00 -6.85
C THR A 87 -7.07 12.05 -6.25
N LEU A 88 -6.23 11.41 -7.08
CA LEU A 88 -5.14 10.54 -6.64
C LEU A 88 -4.23 11.19 -5.58
N ASN A 89 -3.98 12.51 -5.68
CA ASN A 89 -3.21 13.26 -4.69
C ASN A 89 -3.89 13.33 -3.33
N SER A 90 -5.22 13.41 -3.28
CA SER A 90 -5.98 13.39 -2.02
C SER A 90 -5.89 12.02 -1.34
N LEU A 91 -5.86 10.94 -2.12
CA LEU A 91 -5.75 9.58 -1.60
C LEU A 91 -4.34 9.29 -1.04
N ALA A 92 -3.32 9.84 -1.72
CA ALA A 92 -1.95 9.83 -1.22
C ALA A 92 -1.73 10.72 0.01
N GLY A 93 -2.66 11.60 0.39
CA GLY A 93 -2.66 12.21 1.72
C GLY A 93 -3.03 11.15 2.76
N HIS A 94 -4.22 10.56 2.61
CA HIS A 94 -4.81 9.64 3.57
C HIS A 94 -3.89 8.47 3.95
N PHE A 95 -3.17 7.87 3.00
CA PHE A 95 -2.23 6.79 3.35
C PHE A 95 -1.07 7.27 4.23
N ALA A 96 -0.58 8.50 4.06
CA ALA A 96 0.49 9.08 4.89
C ALA A 96 -0.03 9.36 6.31
N GLU A 97 -1.24 9.91 6.42
CA GLU A 97 -1.86 10.10 7.74
C GLU A 97 -2.20 8.76 8.40
N SER A 98 -2.56 7.73 7.63
CA SER A 98 -2.70 6.36 8.13
C SER A 98 -1.37 5.87 8.73
N ILE A 99 -0.27 5.91 7.97
CA ILE A 99 1.06 5.48 8.43
C ILE A 99 1.47 6.22 9.69
N SER A 100 1.28 7.54 9.72
CA SER A 100 1.60 8.38 10.87
C SER A 100 0.80 7.96 12.11
N ALA A 101 -0.53 7.84 11.99
CA ALA A 101 -1.39 7.45 13.10
C ALA A 101 -1.08 6.02 13.60
N CYS A 102 -0.89 5.06 12.70
CA CYS A 102 -0.53 3.70 13.09
C CYS A 102 0.84 3.68 13.81
N SER A 103 1.80 4.48 13.35
CA SER A 103 3.14 4.56 13.95
C SER A 103 3.12 5.15 15.36
N GLU A 104 2.29 6.16 15.63
CA GLU A 104 2.08 6.68 16.98
C GLU A 104 1.54 5.60 17.93
N VAL A 105 0.59 4.79 17.47
CA VAL A 105 0.04 3.67 18.26
C VAL A 105 1.09 2.61 18.54
N LEU A 106 1.88 2.21 17.54
CA LEU A 106 2.92 1.18 17.74
C LEU A 106 4.10 1.69 18.57
N LYS A 107 4.37 3.00 18.57
CA LYS A 107 5.47 3.62 19.34
C LYS A 107 5.13 3.79 20.81
N TYR A 108 3.91 4.21 21.13
CA TYR A 108 3.52 4.57 22.50
C TYR A 108 2.46 3.66 23.11
N GLY A 109 1.87 2.76 22.32
CA GLY A 109 0.92 1.73 22.74
C GLY A 109 1.52 0.32 22.64
N ASP A 110 0.74 -0.65 22.16
CA ASP A 110 1.21 -2.02 21.92
C ASP A 110 1.96 -2.10 20.57
N PRO A 111 3.28 -2.35 20.57
CA PRO A 111 4.07 -2.46 19.33
C PRO A 111 3.74 -3.71 18.49
N ASN A 112 2.92 -4.62 19.01
CA ASN A 112 2.50 -5.87 18.36
C ASN A 112 0.98 -5.91 18.08
N ASP A 113 0.29 -4.77 18.10
CA ASP A 113 -1.14 -4.71 17.76
C ASP A 113 -1.36 -5.18 16.31
N LEU A 114 -1.99 -6.35 16.17
CA LEU A 114 -2.20 -7.04 14.89
C LEU A 114 -2.87 -6.16 13.84
N ASP A 115 -3.95 -5.47 14.23
CA ASP A 115 -4.71 -4.67 13.27
C ASP A 115 -3.92 -3.45 12.82
N VAL A 116 -3.18 -2.83 13.74
CA VAL A 116 -2.39 -1.63 13.46
C VAL A 116 -1.21 -1.95 12.55
N LEU A 117 -0.50 -3.06 12.82
CA LEU A 117 0.57 -3.54 11.93
C LEU A 117 0.02 -3.86 10.53
N CYS A 118 -1.09 -4.59 10.43
CA CYS A 118 -1.69 -4.91 9.13
C CYS A 118 -2.18 -3.66 8.39
N ASN A 119 -2.76 -2.68 9.10
CA ASN A 119 -3.22 -1.43 8.49
C ASN A 119 -2.05 -0.59 7.98
N ARG A 120 -0.97 -0.49 8.77
CA ARG A 120 0.23 0.27 8.38
C ARG A 120 0.95 -0.38 7.20
N ALA A 121 1.08 -1.71 7.22
CA ALA A 121 1.64 -2.46 6.11
C ALA A 121 0.85 -2.26 4.81
N GLU A 122 -0.48 -2.28 4.87
CA GLU A 122 -1.31 -2.01 3.69
C GLU A 122 -1.12 -0.58 3.17
N ALA A 123 -1.01 0.40 4.07
CA ALA A 123 -0.72 1.78 3.68
C ALA A 123 0.68 1.91 3.05
N PHE A 124 1.69 1.17 3.52
CA PHE A 124 3.02 1.11 2.89
C PHE A 124 2.96 0.50 1.49
N LEU A 125 2.17 -0.55 1.27
CA LEU A 125 1.97 -1.12 -0.07
C LEU A 125 1.41 -0.09 -1.06
N MET A 126 0.53 0.81 -0.61
CA MET A 126 0.00 1.89 -1.46
C MET A 126 1.07 2.91 -1.88
N TYR A 127 2.20 2.99 -1.16
CA TYR A 127 3.38 3.78 -1.53
C TYR A 127 4.49 2.97 -2.18
N GLU A 128 4.25 1.71 -2.51
CA GLU A 128 5.28 0.81 -3.04
C GLU A 128 6.49 0.66 -2.09
N LYS A 129 6.27 0.90 -0.79
CA LYS A 129 7.23 0.71 0.30
C LYS A 129 7.21 -0.73 0.78
N TYR A 130 7.64 -1.63 -0.09
CA TYR A 130 7.46 -3.06 0.13
C TYR A 130 8.27 -3.60 1.32
N ASP A 131 9.45 -3.04 1.59
CA ASP A 131 10.30 -3.45 2.71
C ASP A 131 9.62 -3.17 4.05
N GLU A 132 9.14 -1.95 4.24
CA GLU A 132 8.41 -1.56 5.45
C GLU A 132 7.10 -2.36 5.60
N ALA A 133 6.40 -2.64 4.51
CA ALA A 133 5.20 -3.47 4.53
C ALA A 133 5.50 -4.92 4.95
N ILE A 134 6.58 -5.51 4.43
CA ILE A 134 7.01 -6.87 4.77
C ILE A 134 7.39 -6.94 6.25
N GLU A 135 8.14 -5.96 6.76
CA GLU A 135 8.56 -5.92 8.17
C GLU A 135 7.34 -5.93 9.11
N ASP A 136 6.34 -5.08 8.85
CA ASP A 136 5.12 -5.01 9.66
C ASP A 136 4.31 -6.32 9.59
N TYR A 137 4.16 -6.90 8.40
CA TYR A 137 3.47 -8.17 8.26
C TYR A 137 4.22 -9.33 8.92
N GLN A 138 5.55 -9.37 8.84
CA GLN A 138 6.36 -10.37 9.55
C GLN A 138 6.21 -10.23 11.06
N ARG A 139 6.27 -9.00 11.58
CA ARG A 139 6.04 -8.74 13.00
C ARG A 139 4.65 -9.21 13.44
N ALA A 140 3.63 -8.97 12.61
CA ALA A 140 2.27 -9.42 12.87
C ALA A 140 2.16 -10.95 12.88
N VAL A 141 2.74 -11.65 11.90
CA VAL A 141 2.73 -13.12 11.82
C VAL A 141 3.48 -13.74 13.02
N ASN A 142 4.64 -13.20 13.38
CA ASN A 142 5.45 -13.72 14.50
C ASN A 142 4.76 -13.63 15.86
N ARG A 143 3.78 -12.74 16.02
CA ARG A 143 3.05 -12.52 17.27
C ARG A 143 1.64 -13.12 17.24
N HIS A 144 1.10 -13.35 16.04
CA HIS A 144 -0.27 -13.80 15.80
C HIS A 144 -0.29 -14.81 14.65
N GLU A 145 0.35 -15.98 14.87
CA GLU A 145 0.58 -17.00 13.83
C GLU A 145 -0.71 -17.46 13.12
N GLU A 146 -1.82 -17.51 13.85
CA GLU A 146 -3.12 -17.92 13.30
C GLU A 146 -3.73 -16.88 12.36
N SER A 147 -3.29 -15.63 12.41
CA SER A 147 -3.85 -14.52 11.64
C SER A 147 -3.71 -14.76 10.14
N ARG A 148 -4.82 -15.15 9.51
CA ARG A 148 -4.94 -15.28 8.06
C ARG A 148 -4.60 -13.97 7.36
N ARG A 149 -5.11 -12.85 7.89
CA ARG A 149 -4.90 -11.51 7.34
C ARG A 149 -3.41 -11.15 7.25
N ALA A 150 -2.65 -11.42 8.31
CA ALA A 150 -1.22 -11.13 8.33
C ALA A 150 -0.44 -12.03 7.36
N ARG A 151 -0.75 -13.33 7.32
CA ARG A 151 -0.10 -14.30 6.42
C ARG A 151 -0.35 -13.99 4.94
N GLU A 152 -1.60 -13.71 4.57
CA GLU A 152 -1.96 -13.33 3.19
C GLU A 152 -1.34 -11.98 2.81
N GLY A 153 -1.32 -11.02 3.74
CA GLY A 153 -0.66 -9.73 3.57
C GLY A 153 0.85 -9.87 3.33
N LEU A 154 1.53 -10.69 4.14
CA LEU A 154 2.97 -10.96 3.99
C LEU A 154 3.29 -11.55 2.62
N HIS A 155 2.56 -12.60 2.22
CA HIS A 155 2.77 -13.25 0.93
C HIS A 155 2.52 -12.28 -0.25
N ARG A 156 1.47 -11.45 -0.17
CA ARG A 156 1.22 -10.38 -1.14
C ARG A 156 2.37 -9.38 -1.21
N ALA A 157 2.85 -8.88 -0.07
CA ALA A 157 3.93 -7.90 -0.01
C ALA A 157 5.24 -8.45 -0.59
N GLN A 158 5.58 -9.71 -0.26
CA GLN A 158 6.76 -10.40 -0.81
C GLN A 158 6.67 -10.59 -2.32
N ASN A 159 5.50 -11.00 -2.83
CA ASN A 159 5.29 -11.16 -4.27
C ASN A 159 5.36 -9.82 -5.02
N LEU A 160 4.78 -8.76 -4.45
CA LEU A 160 4.88 -7.42 -5.01
C LEU A 160 6.35 -6.99 -5.06
N LYS A 161 7.10 -7.10 -3.95
CA LYS A 161 8.54 -6.80 -3.89
C LYS A 161 9.34 -7.57 -4.93
N LYS A 162 9.11 -8.89 -5.04
CA LYS A 162 9.80 -9.76 -6.01
C LYS A 162 9.55 -9.33 -7.45
N ASN A 163 8.38 -8.77 -7.73
CA ASN A 163 7.99 -8.35 -9.07
C ASN A 163 8.32 -6.88 -9.37
N VAL A 164 8.84 -6.12 -8.40
CA VAL A 164 9.34 -4.76 -8.65
C VAL A 164 10.47 -4.82 -9.66
N GLY A 165 10.37 -4.00 -10.70
CA GLY A 165 11.38 -3.95 -11.77
C GLY A 165 11.32 -5.12 -12.76
N LYS A 166 10.50 -6.16 -12.51
CA LYS A 166 10.33 -7.26 -13.46
C LYS A 166 9.36 -6.89 -14.58
N ARG A 167 9.70 -7.30 -15.80
CA ARG A 167 8.86 -7.06 -16.97
C ARG A 167 7.73 -8.08 -17.04
N ASP A 168 6.49 -7.60 -17.14
CA ASP A 168 5.34 -8.43 -17.50
C ASP A 168 5.14 -8.38 -19.02
N TYR A 169 5.80 -9.27 -19.76
CA TYR A 169 5.81 -9.25 -21.23
C TYR A 169 4.42 -9.40 -21.84
N TYR A 170 3.56 -10.23 -21.23
CA TYR A 170 2.18 -10.42 -21.69
C TYR A 170 1.36 -9.14 -21.48
N LYS A 171 1.52 -8.48 -20.33
CA LYS A 171 0.84 -7.21 -20.02
C LYS A 171 1.36 -6.06 -20.87
N ILE A 172 2.66 -6.00 -21.16
CA ILE A 172 3.29 -5.00 -22.04
C ILE A 172 2.67 -5.07 -23.45
N LEU A 173 2.53 -6.28 -24.01
CA LEU A 173 1.89 -6.44 -25.32
C LEU A 173 0.36 -6.37 -25.26
N GLY A 174 -0.24 -6.58 -24.08
CA GLY A 174 -1.68 -6.58 -23.87
C GLY A 174 -2.35 -7.86 -24.38
N VAL A 175 -1.66 -9.00 -24.23
CA VAL A 175 -2.14 -10.33 -24.65
C VAL A 175 -2.29 -11.26 -23.45
N ARG A 176 -3.06 -12.34 -23.61
CA ARG A 176 -3.20 -13.38 -22.58
C ARG A 176 -1.97 -14.32 -22.61
N LYS A 177 -1.71 -15.01 -21.49
CA LYS A 177 -0.60 -15.99 -21.39
C LYS A 177 -0.67 -17.11 -22.42
N ASN A 178 -1.88 -17.48 -22.86
CA ASN A 178 -2.10 -18.51 -23.87
C ASN A 178 -2.13 -17.97 -25.31
N ALA A 179 -1.71 -16.72 -25.54
CA ALA A 179 -1.71 -16.12 -26.87
C ALA A 179 -0.80 -16.91 -27.83
N SER A 180 -1.30 -17.10 -29.04
CA SER A 180 -0.53 -17.67 -30.15
C SER A 180 0.56 -16.71 -30.60
N GLU A 181 1.60 -17.24 -31.25
CA GLU A 181 2.69 -16.42 -31.78
C GLU A 181 2.20 -15.36 -32.78
N ARG A 182 1.17 -15.69 -33.57
CA ARG A 182 0.52 -14.76 -34.51
C ARG A 182 -0.14 -13.58 -33.77
N GLU A 183 -0.80 -13.84 -32.65
CA GLU A 183 -1.41 -12.79 -31.81
C GLU A 183 -0.35 -11.91 -31.15
N ILE A 184 0.75 -12.50 -30.67
CA ILE A 184 1.90 -11.79 -30.09
C ILE A 184 2.52 -10.86 -31.14
N ARG A 185 2.81 -11.35 -32.35
CA ARG A 185 3.35 -10.54 -33.46
C ARG A 185 2.40 -9.41 -33.87
N LYS A 186 1.09 -9.66 -33.86
CA LYS A 186 0.07 -8.64 -34.15
C LYS A 186 0.02 -7.57 -33.05
N ALA A 187 0.06 -7.97 -31.79
CA ALA A 187 0.07 -7.07 -30.64
C ALA A 187 1.33 -6.21 -30.62
N TYR A 188 2.50 -6.81 -30.89
CA TYR A 188 3.76 -6.08 -31.03
C TYR A 188 3.66 -4.95 -32.06
N ARG A 189 3.20 -5.23 -33.29
CA ARG A 189 3.06 -4.18 -34.32
C ARG A 189 2.16 -3.03 -33.87
N LYS A 190 1.03 -3.36 -33.21
CA LYS A 190 0.10 -2.37 -32.68
C LYS A 190 0.74 -1.50 -31.58
N GLN A 191 1.47 -2.11 -30.65
CA GLN A 191 2.11 -1.39 -29.56
C GLN A 191 3.32 -0.58 -30.04
N ALA A 192 4.15 -1.15 -30.92
CA ALA A 192 5.30 -0.47 -31.52
C ALA A 192 4.87 0.77 -32.32
N GLN A 193 3.79 0.66 -33.11
CA GLN A 193 3.23 1.81 -33.81
C GLN A 193 2.70 2.86 -32.83
N LYS A 194 2.06 2.45 -31.74
CA LYS A 194 1.51 3.38 -30.73
C LYS A 194 2.60 4.15 -29.99
N TRP A 195 3.66 3.44 -29.58
CA TRP A 195 4.74 3.96 -28.74
C TRP A 195 5.98 4.38 -29.53
N HIS A 196 5.87 4.55 -30.85
CA HIS A 196 6.97 5.07 -31.65
C HIS A 196 7.30 6.51 -31.22
N PRO A 197 8.58 6.86 -30.94
CA PRO A 197 8.96 8.19 -30.48
C PRO A 197 8.50 9.33 -31.39
N ASP A 198 8.40 9.09 -32.71
CA ASP A 198 7.92 10.08 -33.69
C ASP A 198 6.47 10.52 -33.48
N ASN A 199 5.67 9.75 -32.73
CA ASN A 199 4.30 10.13 -32.40
C ASN A 199 4.21 11.16 -31.27
N PHE A 200 5.32 11.47 -30.59
CA PHE A 200 5.35 12.31 -29.40
C PHE A 200 6.22 13.53 -29.65
N SER A 201 5.69 14.71 -29.32
CA SER A 201 6.37 15.99 -29.54
C SER A 201 7.11 16.49 -28.30
N ASP A 202 6.59 16.19 -27.11
CA ASP A 202 7.17 16.57 -25.83
C ASP A 202 8.32 15.65 -25.42
N GLU A 203 9.40 16.21 -24.89
CA GLU A 203 10.62 15.48 -24.55
C GLU A 203 10.39 14.42 -23.46
N LYS A 204 9.55 14.70 -22.46
CA LYS A 204 9.23 13.73 -21.41
C LYS A 204 8.37 12.59 -21.95
N GLU A 205 7.46 12.89 -22.88
CA GLU A 205 6.66 11.87 -23.54
C GLU A 205 7.50 11.00 -24.47
N LYS A 206 8.48 11.58 -25.19
CA LYS A 206 9.45 10.84 -25.99
C LYS A 206 10.29 9.89 -25.14
N GLU A 207 10.83 10.35 -24.01
CA GLU A 207 11.62 9.50 -23.11
C GLU A 207 10.78 8.30 -22.61
N LYS A 208 9.51 8.56 -22.23
CA LYS A 208 8.57 7.52 -21.83
C LYS A 208 8.26 6.56 -22.98
N ALA A 209 8.04 7.07 -24.18
CA ALA A 209 7.79 6.26 -25.37
C ALA A 209 8.99 5.38 -25.71
N GLN A 210 10.21 5.90 -25.60
CA GLN A 210 11.45 5.15 -25.81
C GLN A 210 11.58 4.00 -24.81
N LYS A 211 11.36 4.25 -23.51
CA LYS A 211 11.35 3.20 -22.47
C LYS A 211 10.32 2.11 -22.79
N MET A 212 9.09 2.51 -23.12
CA MET A 212 8.03 1.57 -23.51
C MET A 212 8.38 0.79 -24.78
N PHE A 213 9.02 1.42 -25.77
CA PHE A 213 9.40 0.77 -27.02
C PHE A 213 10.46 -0.31 -26.78
N VAL A 214 11.44 -0.05 -25.91
CA VAL A 214 12.42 -1.06 -25.47
C VAL A 214 11.71 -2.24 -24.79
N ASP A 215 10.77 -1.98 -23.89
CA ASP A 215 10.00 -3.04 -23.21
C ASP A 215 9.12 -3.84 -24.19
N ILE A 216 8.51 -3.19 -25.19
CA ILE A 216 7.71 -3.84 -26.24
C ILE A 216 8.56 -4.73 -27.13
N ALA A 217 9.77 -4.29 -27.47
CA ALA A 217 10.73 -5.07 -28.24
C ALA A 217 11.19 -6.30 -27.45
N ALA A 218 11.56 -6.12 -26.18
CA ALA A 218 11.92 -7.20 -25.25
C ALA A 218 10.76 -8.22 -25.11
N ALA A 219 9.53 -7.75 -24.95
CA ALA A 219 8.36 -8.62 -24.86
C ALA A 219 8.15 -9.46 -26.12
N LYS A 220 8.33 -8.87 -27.30
CA LYS A 220 8.25 -9.62 -28.56
C LYS A 220 9.37 -10.65 -28.68
N GLU A 221 10.60 -10.30 -28.29
CA GLU A 221 11.73 -11.23 -28.31
C GLU A 221 11.46 -12.46 -27.43
N VAL A 222 11.08 -12.25 -26.17
CA VAL A 222 10.85 -13.34 -25.21
C VAL A 222 9.65 -14.18 -25.60
N LEU A 223 8.53 -13.56 -26.01
CA LEU A 223 7.28 -14.29 -26.22
C LEU A 223 7.18 -14.99 -27.59
N THR A 224 8.03 -14.64 -28.56
CA THR A 224 8.05 -15.31 -29.88
C THR A 224 9.08 -16.44 -29.96
N ASP A 225 10.07 -16.46 -29.08
CA ASP A 225 11.02 -17.55 -28.94
C ASP A 225 10.44 -18.62 -27.98
N PRO A 226 10.22 -19.87 -28.43
CA PRO A 226 9.62 -20.91 -27.59
C PRO A 226 10.42 -21.24 -26.33
N GLU A 227 11.75 -21.18 -26.38
CA GLU A 227 12.62 -21.50 -25.24
C GLU A 227 12.60 -20.36 -24.21
N LYS A 228 12.77 -19.11 -24.67
CA LYS A 228 12.68 -17.93 -23.80
C LYS A 228 11.29 -17.78 -23.17
N ARG A 229 10.24 -18.05 -23.94
CA ARG A 229 8.86 -18.04 -23.43
C ARG A 229 8.66 -19.11 -22.37
N ALA A 230 9.19 -20.32 -22.57
CA ALA A 230 9.10 -21.39 -21.59
C ALA A 230 9.85 -21.03 -20.29
N GLN A 231 11.06 -20.46 -20.39
CA GLN A 231 11.80 -19.95 -19.22
C GLN A 231 10.98 -18.90 -18.46
N TYR A 232 10.43 -17.93 -19.19
CA TYR A 232 9.57 -16.88 -18.64
C TYR A 232 8.31 -17.43 -17.96
N ASP A 233 7.63 -18.38 -18.60
CA ASP A 233 6.43 -19.01 -18.06
C ASP A 233 6.74 -19.87 -16.80
N ASN A 234 7.97 -20.36 -16.68
CA ASN A 234 8.49 -21.05 -15.49
C ASN A 234 8.97 -20.08 -14.38
N GLY A 235 8.94 -18.77 -14.63
CA GLY A 235 9.28 -17.73 -13.65
C GLY A 235 10.72 -17.22 -13.70
N GLU A 236 11.47 -17.59 -14.74
CA GLU A 236 12.82 -17.09 -15.02
C GLU A 236 12.75 -16.05 -16.14
N ASP A 237 13.21 -14.81 -15.89
CA ASP A 237 13.21 -13.79 -16.94
C ASP A 237 14.50 -13.91 -17.76
N PRO A 238 14.42 -14.35 -19.04
CA PRO A 238 15.60 -14.59 -19.88
C PRO A 238 16.39 -13.33 -20.23
N LEU A 239 15.82 -12.15 -19.97
CA LEU A 239 16.46 -10.85 -20.18
C LEU A 239 16.83 -10.16 -18.85
N ASP A 240 16.74 -10.86 -17.72
CA ASP A 240 17.14 -10.34 -16.41
C ASP A 240 18.68 -10.13 -16.35
N PRO A 241 19.17 -8.90 -16.11
CA PRO A 241 20.60 -8.62 -16.01
C PRO A 241 21.31 -9.44 -14.91
N GLU A 242 20.61 -9.78 -13.82
CA GLU A 242 21.19 -10.57 -12.73
C GLU A 242 21.40 -12.05 -13.13
N GLN A 243 20.60 -12.58 -14.06
CA GLN A 243 20.78 -13.94 -14.57
C GLN A 243 21.86 -14.03 -15.64
N GLN A 244 22.04 -12.99 -16.47
CA GLN A 244 23.12 -12.97 -17.47
C GLN A 244 24.53 -13.04 -16.85
N GLN A 245 24.70 -12.65 -15.59
CA GLN A 245 25.97 -12.83 -14.86
C GLN A 245 26.24 -14.26 -14.37
N ARG A 246 25.21 -15.11 -14.24
CA ARG A 246 25.38 -16.49 -13.78
C ARG A 246 25.63 -17.49 -14.90
N THR A 247 25.35 -17.13 -16.15
CA THR A 247 25.29 -18.10 -17.27
C THR A 247 26.39 -17.93 -18.32
N PHE A 248 27.35 -17.02 -18.17
CA PHE A 248 28.37 -16.76 -19.19
C PHE A 248 29.82 -16.89 -18.69
N HIS A 249 30.29 -18.13 -18.58
CA HIS A 249 31.68 -18.49 -18.88
C HIS A 249 31.69 -19.13 -20.27
N HIS A 250 32.11 -18.36 -21.28
CA HIS A 250 32.73 -18.72 -22.58
C HIS A 250 32.21 -17.97 -23.81
N PRO A 251 33.09 -17.73 -24.81
CA PRO A 251 33.19 -16.45 -25.50
C PRO A 251 32.79 -16.57 -26.97
N PHE A 252 31.80 -15.78 -27.39
CA PHE A 252 31.72 -15.35 -28.78
C PHE A 252 31.34 -13.87 -28.81
N GLN A 253 32.32 -13.07 -29.22
CA GLN A 253 32.11 -11.77 -29.83
C GLN A 253 30.99 -11.88 -30.87
N ASN A 254 29.94 -11.07 -30.72
CA ASN A 254 29.46 -10.35 -31.88
C ASN A 254 28.97 -8.97 -31.45
N GLY A 255 29.61 -7.95 -32.03
CA GLY A 255 29.49 -6.56 -31.65
C GLY A 255 28.09 -6.02 -31.88
N PHE A 256 27.60 -5.29 -30.89
CA PHE A 256 26.54 -4.31 -31.06
C PHE A 256 27.02 -3.21 -32.02
N SER A 257 26.38 -3.10 -33.19
CA SER A 257 26.37 -1.89 -34.00
C SER A 257 24.92 -1.52 -34.33
N PHE A 258 24.30 -0.72 -33.45
CA PHE A 258 23.09 0.01 -33.81
C PHE A 258 23.50 1.23 -34.63
N GLN A 259 23.42 1.12 -35.95
CA GLN A 259 23.53 2.25 -36.85
C GLN A 259 22.12 2.73 -37.17
N PHE A 260 21.73 3.86 -36.59
CA PHE A 260 20.51 4.56 -36.95
C PHE A 260 20.66 5.08 -38.39
N HIS A 261 19.78 4.65 -39.29
CA HIS A 261 19.57 5.32 -40.57
C HIS A 261 18.20 5.99 -40.53
N PHE A 262 18.24 7.31 -40.38
CA PHE A 262 17.12 8.19 -40.65
C PHE A 262 17.07 8.41 -42.16
N GLY A 263 15.96 8.00 -42.79
CA GLY A 263 15.62 8.28 -44.17
C GLY A 263 14.16 8.64 -44.26
#